data_AF-A0A5D2BDS7-F1
#
_entry.id   AF-A0A5D2BDS7-F1
#
_cell.length_a   1.000
_cell.length_b   1.000
_cell.length_c   1.000
_cell.angle_alpha   90.00
_cell.angle_beta   90.00
_cell.angle_gamma   90.00
#
_symmetry.space_group_name_H-M   'P 1'
#
loop_
_entity.id
_entity.type
_entity.pdbx_description
1 polymer ?
#
loop_
_entity_poly.entity_id
_entity_poly.type
_entity_poly.pdbx_seq_one_letter_code
_entity_poly.pdbx_strand_id
1 'polypeptide(L)'
;MISYGRVYIRQGSKCEIDLFIMQADGKKIVDPSRQSTLSSHLKMELLQLLRVAVVSRGPDTELLVANPVELSSKGRPLVFYDITGALKMLNTCIFSAEVGRHMIGDREWEVYRVLLDEGASLSIPRQKVEEGVWKLLMGWE
;
A
#
# COMPACT_ATOMS: atom_id res chain seq x y z
N MET A 1 -14.98 -9.53 -16.11
CA MET A 1 -13.65 -9.15 -16.61
C MET A 1 -13.63 -7.64 -16.82
N ILE A 2 -12.51 -6.96 -16.56
CA ILE A 2 -12.34 -5.58 -17.01
C ILE A 2 -12.11 -5.63 -18.51
N SER A 3 -13.05 -5.09 -19.27
CA SER A 3 -12.99 -5.08 -20.73
C SER A 3 -12.27 -3.83 -21.24
N TYR A 4 -12.37 -2.74 -20.49
CA TYR A 4 -11.68 -1.48 -20.80
C TYR A 4 -11.52 -0.60 -19.55
N GLY A 5 -10.49 0.23 -19.50
CA GLY A 5 -10.26 1.20 -18.44
C GLY A 5 -9.50 2.44 -18.92
N ARG A 6 -9.83 3.62 -18.37
CA ARG A 6 -9.07 4.87 -18.52
C ARG A 6 -8.82 5.49 -17.16
N VAL A 7 -7.65 6.11 -17.02
CA VAL A 7 -7.30 6.94 -15.86
C VAL A 7 -6.93 8.32 -16.36
N TYR A 8 -7.55 9.33 -15.77
CA TYR A 8 -7.29 10.74 -16.03
C TYR A 8 -6.73 11.37 -14.76
N ILE A 9 -5.47 11.80 -14.80
CA ILE A 9 -4.85 12.53 -13.70
C ILE A 9 -5.13 14.01 -13.93
N ARG A 10 -5.88 14.64 -13.03
CA ARG A 10 -6.10 16.09 -13.01
C ARG A 10 -4.97 16.75 -12.22
N GLN A 11 -4.88 18.08 -12.22
CA GLN A 11 -3.87 18.79 -11.42
C GLN A 11 -3.94 18.40 -9.93
N GLY A 12 -2.79 18.09 -9.33
CA GLY A 12 -2.66 17.64 -7.95
C GLY A 12 -2.92 16.14 -7.77
N SER A 13 -3.55 15.76 -6.65
CA SER A 13 -3.84 14.36 -6.28
C SER A 13 -5.21 13.86 -6.76
N LYS A 14 -5.88 14.59 -7.68
CA LYS A 14 -7.21 14.23 -8.17
C LYS A 14 -7.09 13.35 -9.41
N CYS A 15 -7.71 12.18 -9.40
CA CYS A 15 -7.85 11.34 -10.58
C CYS A 15 -9.31 10.97 -10.85
N GLU A 16 -9.64 10.76 -12.12
CA GLU A 16 -10.89 10.16 -12.57
C GLU A 16 -10.57 8.83 -13.24
N ILE A 17 -11.37 7.81 -12.94
CA ILE A 17 -11.18 6.46 -13.47
C ILE A 17 -12.49 6.03 -14.12
N ASP A 18 -12.44 5.75 -15.41
CA ASP A 18 -13.54 5.18 -16.16
C ASP A 18 -13.28 3.70 -16.41
N LEU A 19 -14.16 2.83 -15.93
CA LEU A 19 -14.04 1.38 -16.12
C LEU A 19 -15.25 0.84 -16.87
N PHE A 20 -14.99 -0.01 -17.87
CA PHE A 20 -16.01 -0.82 -18.52
C PHE A 20 -15.85 -2.28 -18.10
N ILE A 21 -16.82 -2.77 -17.32
CA ILE A 21 -16.78 -4.08 -16.68
C ILE A 21 -17.92 -4.93 -17.22
N MET A 22 -17.58 -6.12 -17.73
CA MET A 22 -18.54 -7.11 -18.22
C MET A 22 -18.62 -8.30 -17.27
N GLN A 23 -19.82 -8.84 -17.10
CA GLN A 23 -20.05 -10.09 -16.39
C GLN A 23 -19.46 -11.27 -17.18
N ALA A 24 -19.38 -12.45 -16.57
CA ALA A 24 -18.80 -13.64 -17.20
C ALA A 24 -19.53 -14.06 -18.49
N ASP A 25 -20.82 -13.73 -18.60
CA ASP A 25 -21.66 -13.95 -19.79
C ASP A 25 -21.54 -12.84 -20.84
N GLY A 26 -20.63 -11.88 -20.65
CA GLY A 26 -20.43 -10.74 -21.53
C GLY A 26 -21.49 -9.64 -21.39
N LYS A 27 -22.43 -9.72 -20.44
CA LYS A 27 -23.43 -8.66 -20.26
C LYS A 27 -22.92 -7.53 -19.37
N LYS A 28 -23.49 -6.34 -19.55
CA LYS A 28 -23.28 -5.20 -18.64
C LYS A 28 -23.88 -5.50 -17.27
N ILE A 29 -23.32 -4.89 -16.22
CA ILE A 29 -23.95 -4.86 -14.90
C ILE A 29 -25.00 -3.75 -14.95
N VAL A 30 -26.28 -4.09 -15.09
CA VAL A 30 -27.38 -3.10 -15.16
C VAL A 30 -28.11 -2.92 -13.83
N ASP A 31 -27.92 -3.86 -12.90
CA ASP A 31 -28.52 -3.80 -11.58
C ASP A 31 -27.88 -2.67 -10.74
N PRO A 32 -28.66 -1.68 -10.26
CA PRO A 32 -28.12 -0.54 -9.52
C PRO A 32 -27.42 -0.92 -8.21
N SER A 33 -27.90 -1.95 -7.51
CA SER A 33 -27.31 -2.39 -6.25
C SER A 33 -25.91 -2.98 -6.48
N ARG A 34 -25.75 -3.81 -7.51
CA ARG A 34 -24.47 -4.40 -7.91
C ARG A 34 -23.50 -3.32 -8.42
N GLN A 35 -23.98 -2.33 -9.16
CA GLN A 35 -23.17 -1.18 -9.58
C GLN A 35 -22.68 -0.37 -8.36
N SER A 36 -23.57 -0.10 -7.40
CA SER A 36 -23.23 0.63 -6.17
C SER A 36 -22.19 -0.13 -5.34
N THR A 37 -22.39 -1.43 -5.10
CA THR A 37 -21.44 -2.26 -4.36
C THR A 37 -20.07 -2.29 -5.03
N LEU A 38 -20.03 -2.45 -6.36
CA LEU A 38 -18.78 -2.43 -7.12
C LEU A 38 -18.07 -1.07 -7.02
N SER A 39 -18.82 0.03 -7.15
CA SER A 39 -18.28 1.38 -7.00
C SER A 39 -17.72 1.62 -5.59
N SER A 40 -18.44 1.17 -4.55
CA SER A 40 -18.00 1.29 -3.16
C SER A 40 -16.73 0.49 -2.89
N HIS A 41 -16.63 -0.75 -3.38
CA HIS A 41 -15.40 -1.55 -3.24
C HIS A 41 -14.22 -0.90 -3.96
N LEU A 42 -14.40 -0.42 -5.20
CA LEU A 42 -13.34 0.29 -5.93
C LEU A 42 -12.89 1.55 -5.19
N LYS A 43 -13.81 2.35 -4.66
CA LYS A 43 -13.47 3.53 -3.85
C LYS A 43 -12.70 3.13 -2.59
N MET A 44 -13.12 2.08 -1.90
CA MET A 44 -12.43 1.60 -0.70
C MET A 44 -10.99 1.18 -1.02
N GLU A 45 -10.77 0.41 -2.09
CA GLU A 45 -9.43 -0.01 -2.52
C GLU A 45 -8.56 1.16 -2.98
N LEU A 46 -9.13 2.17 -3.64
CA LEU A 46 -8.39 3.35 -4.12
C LEU A 46 -8.08 4.37 -3.01
N LEU A 47 -8.95 4.51 -2.01
CA LEU A 47 -8.79 5.46 -0.91
C LEU A 47 -7.91 4.92 0.21
N GLN A 48 -7.86 3.60 0.37
CA GLN A 48 -7.04 2.95 1.39
C GLN A 48 -5.77 2.43 0.74
N LEU A 49 -4.93 3.36 0.28
CA LEU A 49 -3.56 3.01 -0.09
C LEU A 49 -2.83 2.49 1.16
N LEU A 50 -1.77 1.71 0.93
CA LEU A 50 -0.86 1.29 1.99
C LEU A 50 -0.39 2.49 2.83
N ARG A 51 0.19 2.29 4.00
CA ARG A 51 0.71 3.38 4.83
C ARG A 51 2.15 3.07 5.22
N VAL A 52 3.00 4.09 5.14
CA VAL A 52 4.41 4.03 5.54
C VAL A 52 4.65 5.13 6.55
N ALA A 53 5.25 4.79 7.69
CA ALA A 53 5.60 5.74 8.72
C ALA A 53 6.87 5.32 9.45
N VAL A 54 7.72 6.27 9.81
CA VAL A 54 8.90 6.04 10.65
C VAL A 54 8.66 6.68 12.02
N VAL A 55 8.65 5.85 13.05
CA VAL A 55 8.29 6.22 14.41
C VAL A 55 9.42 5.94 15.39
N SER A 56 9.42 6.66 16.51
CA SER A 56 10.29 6.35 17.65
C SER A 56 9.70 5.23 18.48
N ARG A 57 10.53 4.25 18.85
CA ARG A 57 10.22 3.17 19.80
C ARG A 57 11.22 3.24 20.96
N GLY A 58 11.01 4.21 21.85
CA GLY A 58 12.00 4.50 22.89
C GLY A 58 13.28 5.07 22.28
N PRO A 59 14.47 4.50 22.56
CA PRO A 59 15.71 4.93 21.92
C PRO A 59 15.84 4.46 20.48
N ASP A 60 15.02 3.49 20.04
CA ASP A 60 15.12 2.89 18.71
C ASP A 60 14.22 3.61 17.70
N THR A 61 14.52 3.43 16.40
CA THR A 61 13.65 3.85 15.30
C THR A 61 13.02 2.63 14.64
N GLU A 62 11.71 2.70 14.40
CA GLU A 62 10.92 1.64 13.77
C GLU A 62 10.25 2.17 12.50
N LEU A 63 10.40 1.43 11.40
CA LEU A 63 9.61 1.60 10.18
C LEU A 63 8.35 0.74 10.28
N LEU A 64 7.20 1.36 10.07
CA LEU A 64 5.89 0.73 9.99
C LEU A 64 5.38 0.79 8.55
N VAL A 65 5.04 -0.37 7.99
CA VAL A 65 4.32 -0.46 6.72
C VAL A 65 3.02 -1.22 6.95
N ALA A 66 1.89 -0.53 6.84
CA ALA A 66 0.57 -1.14 6.93
C ALA A 66 0.01 -1.32 5.52
N ASN A 67 -0.06 -2.56 5.06
CA ASN A 67 -0.64 -2.93 3.79
C ASN A 67 -2.05 -3.51 4.02
N PRO A 68 -3.11 -2.93 3.44
CA PRO A 68 -4.43 -3.50 3.59
C PRO A 68 -4.50 -4.84 2.88
N VAL A 69 -5.10 -5.85 3.52
CA VAL A 69 -5.38 -7.11 2.85
C VAL A 69 -6.50 -6.84 1.85
N GLU A 70 -6.24 -7.16 0.58
CA GLU A 70 -7.27 -7.08 -0.46
C GLU A 70 -8.46 -7.96 -0.09
N LEU A 71 -9.67 -7.59 -0.51
CA LEU A 71 -10.86 -8.44 -0.39
C LEU A 71 -10.69 -9.82 -1.06
N SER A 72 -9.71 -9.96 -1.95
CA SER A 72 -9.30 -11.23 -2.56
C SER A 72 -8.54 -12.17 -1.61
N SER A 73 -8.15 -11.67 -0.42
CA SER A 73 -7.32 -12.32 0.60
C SER A 73 -5.95 -12.78 0.10
N LYS A 74 -5.50 -12.32 -1.08
CA LYS A 74 -4.21 -12.73 -1.64
C LYS A 74 -3.02 -11.92 -1.13
N GLY A 75 -3.29 -10.81 -0.43
CA GLY A 75 -2.25 -9.87 -0.02
C GLY A 75 -1.54 -9.23 -1.22
N ARG A 76 -0.69 -8.24 -0.95
CA ARG A 76 0.16 -7.67 -1.99
C ARG A 76 1.44 -8.51 -2.06
N PRO A 77 1.80 -9.07 -3.21
CA PRO A 77 3.05 -9.81 -3.32
C PRO A 77 4.24 -8.85 -3.09
N LEU A 78 5.33 -9.39 -2.54
CA LEU A 78 6.63 -8.72 -2.43
C LEU A 78 6.75 -7.51 -1.49
N VAL A 79 5.75 -7.20 -0.65
CA VAL A 79 5.82 -6.04 0.27
C VAL A 79 7.10 -6.05 1.12
N PHE A 80 7.44 -7.19 1.74
CA PHE A 80 8.67 -7.28 2.52
C PHE A 80 9.93 -7.14 1.66
N TYR A 81 9.93 -7.70 0.45
CA TYR A 81 11.04 -7.56 -0.49
C TYR A 81 11.28 -6.10 -0.84
N ASP A 82 10.22 -5.35 -1.17
CA ASP A 82 10.29 -3.92 -1.48
C ASP A 82 10.78 -3.11 -0.27
N ILE A 83 10.31 -3.43 0.94
CA ILE A 83 10.82 -2.78 2.16
C ILE A 83 12.33 -2.98 2.30
N THR A 84 12.81 -4.23 2.18
CA THR A 84 14.25 -4.51 2.28
C THR A 84 15.06 -3.87 1.15
N GLY A 85 14.52 -3.81 -0.07
CA GLY A 85 15.15 -3.18 -1.22
C GLY A 85 15.33 -1.68 -1.01
N ALA A 86 14.27 -0.99 -0.56
CA ALA A 86 14.31 0.45 -0.29
C ALA A 86 15.31 0.79 0.82
N LEU A 87 15.29 0.05 1.93
CA LEU A 87 16.23 0.26 3.04
C LEU A 87 17.68 0.01 2.61
N LYS A 88 17.92 -1.00 1.77
CA LYS A 88 19.25 -1.26 1.19
C LYS A 88 19.73 -0.09 0.31
N MET A 89 18.85 0.46 -0.54
CA MET A 89 19.19 1.63 -1.38
C MET A 89 19.48 2.89 -0.54
N LEU A 90 18.85 2.99 0.62
CA LEU A 90 19.09 4.05 1.60
C LEU A 90 20.27 3.76 2.52
N ASN A 91 20.99 2.64 2.35
CA ASN A 91 22.06 2.22 3.24
C ASN A 91 21.63 2.19 4.73
N THR A 92 20.40 1.74 4.98
CA THR A 92 19.81 1.59 6.31
C THR A 92 19.72 0.11 6.65
N CYS A 93 20.31 -0.29 7.78
CA CYS A 93 20.33 -1.67 8.22
C CYS A 93 19.04 -2.04 8.96
N ILE A 94 18.64 -3.30 8.82
CA ILE A 94 17.51 -3.89 9.54
C ILE A 94 18.07 -4.64 10.74
N PHE A 95 17.66 -4.25 11.95
CA PHE A 95 17.99 -5.01 13.16
C PHE A 95 17.07 -6.22 13.31
N SER A 96 15.76 -6.00 13.18
CA SER A 96 14.75 -7.05 13.22
C SER A 96 13.52 -6.65 12.40
N ALA A 97 12.74 -7.64 12.01
CA ALA A 97 11.47 -7.42 11.34
C ALA A 97 10.43 -8.42 11.81
N GLU A 98 9.20 -7.95 11.98
CA GLU A 98 8.03 -8.76 12.27
C GLU A 98 6.88 -8.39 11.33
N VAL A 99 6.03 -9.37 11.05
CA VAL A 99 4.80 -9.18 10.28
C VAL A 99 3.63 -9.70 11.09
N GLY A 100 2.61 -8.87 11.25
CA GLY A 100 1.39 -9.19 11.99
C GLY A 100 0.16 -8.88 11.16
N ARG A 101 -0.93 -9.61 11.40
CA ARG A 101 -2.25 -9.28 10.85
C ARG A 101 -3.11 -8.62 11.91
N HIS A 102 -3.72 -7.50 11.55
CA HIS A 102 -4.49 -6.66 12.47
C HIS A 102 -5.83 -6.29 11.84
N MET A 103 -6.90 -6.43 12.60
CA MET A 103 -8.22 -5.91 12.21
C MET A 103 -8.31 -4.44 12.60
N ILE A 104 -8.54 -3.55 11.62
CA ILE A 104 -8.80 -2.13 11.85
C ILE A 104 -10.17 -1.83 11.23
N GLY A 105 -11.17 -1.64 12.10
CA GLY A 105 -12.56 -1.58 11.66
C GLY A 105 -13.02 -2.93 11.12
N ASP A 106 -13.53 -2.95 9.90
CA ASP A 106 -14.02 -4.13 9.18
C ASP A 106 -12.97 -4.74 8.22
N ARG A 107 -11.73 -4.22 8.23
CA ARG A 107 -10.68 -4.63 7.29
C ARG A 107 -9.46 -5.23 7.99
N GLU A 108 -8.93 -6.31 7.43
CA GLU A 108 -7.65 -6.89 7.84
C GLU A 108 -6.48 -6.13 7.19
N TRP A 109 -5.42 -5.89 7.97
CA TRP A 109 -4.19 -5.24 7.55
C TRP A 109 -3.00 -6.12 7.89
N GLU A 110 -2.09 -6.26 6.94
CA GLU A 110 -0.78 -6.84 7.17
C GLU A 110 0.19 -5.71 7.53
N VAL A 111 0.68 -5.73 8.77
CA VAL A 111 1.55 -4.69 9.32
C VAL A 111 2.95 -5.25 9.46
N TYR A 112 3.88 -4.65 8.73
CA TYR A 112 5.30 -4.91 8.81
C TYR A 112 5.91 -3.90 9.77
N ARG A 113 6.57 -4.39 10.81
CA ARG A 113 7.30 -3.57 11.77
C ARG A 113 8.77 -3.92 11.64
N VAL A 114 9.58 -2.94 11.27
CA VAL A 114 11.00 -3.13 10.96
C VAL A 114 11.79 -2.23 11.89
N LEU A 115 12.52 -2.84 12.81
CA LEU A 115 13.43 -2.13 13.70
C LEU A 115 14.69 -1.79 12.91
N LEU A 116 15.00 -0.50 12.81
CA LEU A 116 16.15 0.00 12.07
C LEU A 116 17.37 0.02 12.99
N ASP A 117 18.51 -0.42 12.46
CA ASP A 117 19.79 -0.30 13.15
C ASP A 117 20.38 1.09 12.87
N GLU A 118 20.33 1.95 13.89
CA GLU A 118 20.92 3.30 13.87
C GLU A 118 22.43 3.30 14.19
N GLY A 119 23.20 2.35 13.66
CA GLY A 119 24.66 2.33 13.80
C GLY A 119 25.32 3.69 13.46
N ALA A 120 26.64 3.83 13.64
CA ALA A 120 27.38 5.12 13.59
C ALA A 120 27.27 5.96 12.27
N SER A 121 26.47 5.54 11.30
CA SER A 121 26.16 6.26 10.06
C SER A 121 25.09 7.34 10.25
N LEU A 122 25.28 8.44 9.53
CA LEU A 122 24.40 9.61 9.40
C LEU A 122 22.90 9.28 9.49
N SER A 123 22.20 9.91 10.44
CA SER A 123 20.75 9.81 10.58
C SER A 123 20.06 10.32 9.31
N ILE A 124 19.56 9.41 8.47
CA ILE A 124 18.77 9.78 7.31
C ILE A 124 17.47 10.42 7.81
N PRO A 125 17.02 11.55 7.21
CA PRO A 125 15.74 12.13 7.59
C PRO A 125 14.61 11.11 7.43
N ARG A 126 13.75 10.99 8.45
CA ARG A 126 12.62 10.04 8.47
C ARG A 126 11.77 10.11 7.21
N GLN A 127 11.48 11.33 6.76
CA GLN A 127 10.73 11.58 5.54
C GLN A 127 11.38 10.93 4.31
N LYS A 128 12.71 10.91 4.20
CA LYS A 128 13.42 10.29 3.07
C LYS A 128 13.30 8.77 3.10
N VAL A 129 13.25 8.17 4.29
CA VAL A 129 12.98 6.73 4.47
C VAL A 129 11.55 6.41 4.08
N GLU A 130 10.58 7.17 4.58
CA GLU A 130 9.17 7.01 4.26
C GLU A 130 8.92 7.13 2.75
N GLU A 131 9.44 8.17 2.10
CA GLU A 131 9.30 8.39 0.66
C GLU A 131 9.98 7.29 -0.17
N GLY A 132 11.19 6.86 0.21
CA GLY A 132 11.91 5.80 -0.51
C GLY A 132 11.19 4.46 -0.45
N VAL A 133 10.71 4.08 0.73
CA VAL A 133 9.92 2.85 0.93
C VAL A 133 8.58 2.95 0.20
N TRP A 134 7.89 4.10 0.32
CA TRP A 134 6.63 4.35 -0.37
C TRP A 134 6.75 4.19 -1.88
N LYS A 135 7.75 4.82 -2.49
CA LYS A 135 7.98 4.77 -3.94
C LYS A 135 8.17 3.34 -4.43
N LEU A 136 9.02 2.55 -3.78
CA LEU A 136 9.28 1.19 -4.22
C LEU A 136 8.03 0.32 -4.08
N LEU A 137 7.28 0.46 -2.98
CA LEU A 137 6.00 -0.22 -2.80
C LEU A 137 4.97 0.21 -3.85
N MET A 138 4.96 1.46 -4.29
CA MET A 138 4.06 1.91 -5.35
C MET A 138 4.55 1.54 -6.77
N GLY A 139 5.79 1.03 -6.92
CA GLY A 139 6.41 0.80 -8.21
C GLY A 139 6.75 2.09 -8.96
N TRP A 140 7.00 3.17 -8.21
CA TRP A 140 7.34 4.50 -8.75
C TRP A 140 8.85 4.72 -8.66
N GLU A 141 9.47 5.22 -9.74
CA GLU A 141 10.91 5.56 -9.78
C GLU A 141 11.25 6.82 -8.93
#